data_AF-J9EBQ4-F1
#
_entry.id   AF-J9EBQ4-F1
#
_cell.length_a   1.000
_cell.length_b   1.000
_cell.length_c   1.000
_cell.angle_alpha   90.00
_cell.angle_beta   90.00
_cell.angle_gamma   90.00
#
_symmetry.space_group_name_H-M   'P 1'
#
loop_
_entity.id
_entity.type
_entity.pdbx_description
1 polymer ?
#
loop_
_entity_poly.entity_id
_entity_poly.type
_entity_poly.pdbx_seq_one_letter_code
_entity_poly.pdbx_strand_id
1 'polypeptide(L)' 'VEKDAFIMQCRTKDDGAWMVEITACKTPSGETIALNSSLVDGNYEWKCSKNEDGQIVMQKL' A
#
# COMPACT_ATOMS: atom_id res chain seq x y z
N VAL A 1 -3.39 -3.22 -14.65
CA VAL A 1 -2.77 -1.92 -14.29
C VAL A 1 -2.76 -1.69 -12.77
N GLU A 2 -3.54 -2.44 -11.96
CA GLU A 2 -3.67 -2.19 -10.52
C GLU A 2 -2.62 -2.87 -9.60
N LYS A 3 -1.87 -3.87 -10.09
CA LYS A 3 -0.96 -4.66 -9.24
C LYS A 3 0.30 -3.91 -8.79
N ASP A 4 0.76 -2.91 -9.53
CA ASP A 4 1.99 -2.16 -9.20
C ASP A 4 1.75 -1.02 -8.19
N ALA A 5 0.49 -0.76 -7.82
CA ALA A 5 0.15 0.27 -6.85
C ALA A 5 0.38 -0.17 -5.40
N PHE A 6 0.68 -1.45 -5.14
CA PHE A 6 0.81 -2.02 -3.80
C PHE A 6 2.17 -2.68 -3.59
N ILE A 7 2.85 -2.30 -2.52
CA ILE A 7 4.10 -2.92 -2.07
C ILE A 7 3.73 -4.10 -1.19
N MET A 8 4.08 -5.30 -1.64
CA MET A 8 3.81 -6.56 -0.95
C MET A 8 5.06 -7.09 -0.27
N GLN A 9 4.91 -7.59 0.95
CA GLN A 9 5.95 -8.26 1.72
C GLN A 9 5.48 -9.65 2.12
N CYS A 10 6.34 -10.65 1.96
CA CYS A 10 6.14 -11.97 2.55
C CYS A 10 6.56 -11.95 4.02
N ARG A 11 5.70 -12.42 4.92
CA ARG A 11 6.02 -12.63 6.33
C ARG A 11 5.88 -14.10 6.68
N THR A 12 6.92 -14.66 7.30
CA THR A 12 6.91 -16.00 7.86
C THR A 12 6.30 -15.95 9.27
N LYS A 13 5.44 -16.92 9.56
CA LYS A 13 4.87 -17.18 10.88
C LYS A 13 5.73 -18.20 11.62
N ASP A 14 5.58 -18.26 12.94
CA ASP A 14 6.38 -19.13 13.81
C ASP A 14 6.15 -20.63 13.55
N ASP A 15 5.02 -20.99 12.95
CA ASP A 15 4.67 -22.35 12.52
C ASP A 15 5.26 -22.74 11.16
N GLY A 16 6.06 -21.86 10.54
CA GLY A 16 6.64 -22.05 9.21
C GLY A 16 5.69 -21.73 8.06
N ALA A 17 4.44 -21.35 8.33
CA ALA A 17 3.57 -20.80 7.30
C ALA A 17 4.06 -19.41 6.86
N TRP A 18 3.67 -18.97 5.67
CA TRP A 18 3.96 -17.62 5.21
C TRP A 18 2.68 -16.96 4.70
N MET A 19 2.64 -15.64 4.79
CA MET A 19 1.56 -14.83 4.23
C MET A 19 2.11 -13.62 3.49
N VAL A 20 1.37 -13.16 2.48
CA VAL A 20 1.65 -11.90 1.81
C VAL A 20 0.83 -10.81 2.48
N GLU A 21 1.48 -9.72 2.85
CA GLU A 21 0.83 -8.53 3.37
C GLU A 21 1.23 -7.34 2.50
N ILE A 22 0.29 -6.43 2.26
CA ILE A 22 0.62 -5.14 1.65
C ILE A 22 1.11 -4.23 2.78
N THR A 23 2.28 -3.61 2.58
CA THR A 23 2.94 -2.77 3.58
C THR A 23 2.92 -1.29 3.23
N ALA A 24 2.66 -0.95 1.98
CA ALA A 24 2.59 0.43 1.48
C ALA A 24 1.91 0.47 0.10
N CYS A 25 1.52 1.67 -0.33
CA CYS A 25 1.12 1.94 -1.71
C CYS A 25 2.29 2.59 -2.48
N LYS A 26 2.23 2.52 -3.81
CA LYS A 26 3.17 3.15 -4.72
C LYS A 26 2.42 4.06 -5.69
N THR A 27 2.85 5.31 -5.82
CA THR A 27 2.26 6.24 -6.78
C THR A 27 2.68 5.88 -8.22
N PRO A 28 2.01 6.43 -9.25
CA PRO A 28 2.43 6.25 -10.63
C PRO A 28 3.85 6.74 -10.93
N SER A 29 4.36 7.75 -10.21
CA SER A 29 5.76 8.20 -10.34
C SER A 29 6.76 7.27 -9.66
N GLY A 30 6.28 6.41 -8.76
CA GLY A 30 7.05 5.40 -8.06
C GLY A 30 7.36 5.72 -6.60
N GLU A 31 6.86 6.85 -6.10
CA GLU A 31 6.96 7.23 -4.69
C GLU A 31 6.17 6.27 -3.79
N THR A 32 6.68 6.05 -2.58
CA THR A 32 6.08 5.12 -1.62
C THR A 32 5.25 5.87 -0.58
N ILE A 33 4.02 5.41 -0.35
CA ILE A 33 3.12 5.95 0.66
C ILE A 33 2.88 4.87 1.72
N ALA A 34 3.26 5.16 2.96
CA ALA A 34 2.97 4.28 4.10
C ALA A 34 1.45 4.11 4.29
N LEU A 35 1.03 2.97 4.84
CA LEU A 35 -0.38 2.75 5.19
C LEU A 35 -0.88 3.83 6.15
N ASN A 36 -2.11 4.30 5.90
CA ASN A 36 -2.78 5.37 6.61
C ASN A 36 -2.07 6.74 6.53
N SER A 37 -1.29 6.96 5.47
CA SER A 37 -0.62 8.22 5.17
C SER A 37 -1.07 8.79 3.83
N SER A 38 -0.81 10.08 3.62
CA SER A 38 -0.86 10.73 2.31
C SER A 38 0.51 11.26 1.88
N LEU A 39 0.65 11.50 0.58
CA LEU A 39 1.82 12.09 -0.06
C LEU A 39 1.37 12.91 -1.26
N VAL A 40 1.97 14.09 -1.46
CA VAL A 40 1.79 14.87 -2.69
C VAL A 40 2.79 14.39 -3.73
N ASP A 41 2.29 13.95 -4.88
CA ASP A 41 3.07 13.49 -6.03
C ASP A 41 2.69 14.33 -7.27
N GLY A 42 3.54 15.30 -7.59
CA GLY A 42 3.27 16.32 -8.60
C GLY A 42 2.14 17.27 -8.17
N ASN A 43 1.01 17.23 -8.89
CA ASN A 43 -0.15 18.10 -8.67
C ASN A 43 -1.29 17.41 -7.91
N TYR A 44 -1.08 16.18 -7.44
CA TYR A 44 -2.11 15.37 -6.81
C TYR A 44 -1.66 14.93 -5.44
N GLU A 45 -2.56 14.98 -4.47
CA GLU A 45 -2.37 14.30 -3.21
C GLU A 45 -2.89 12.87 -3.34
N TRP A 46 -2.11 11.92 -2.89
CA TRP A 46 -2.46 10.51 -2.86
C TRP A 46 -2.54 10.04 -1.43
N LYS A 47 -3.53 9.20 -1.12
CA LYS A 47 -3.72 8.60 0.19
C LYS A 47 -3.77 7.08 0.09
N CYS A 48 -2.96 6.43 0.90
CA CYS A 48 -2.96 4.99 1.06
C CYS A 48 -3.65 4.66 2.39
N SER A 49 -4.84 4.08 2.37
CA SER A 49 -5.61 3.77 3.60
C SER A 49 -5.83 2.27 3.74
N LYS A 50 -5.76 1.77 4.98
CA LYS A 50 -6.20 0.42 5.34
C LYS A 50 -7.47 0.52 6.17
N ASN A 51 -8.57 0.01 5.65
CA ASN A 51 -9.86 0.00 6.33
C ASN A 51 -9.87 -1.07 7.44
N GLU A 52 -10.89 -1.03 8.31
CA GLU A 52 -11.03 -1.99 9.42
C GLU A 52 -11.14 -3.44 8.95
N ASP A 53 -11.75 -3.67 7.78
CA ASP A 53 -11.84 -4.99 7.14
C ASP A 53 -10.51 -5.48 6.53
N GLY A 54 -9.43 -4.70 6.68
CA GLY A 54 -8.11 -5.01 6.14
C GLY A 54 -7.95 -4.69 4.64
N GLN A 55 -9.01 -4.20 3.98
CA GLN A 55 -8.94 -3.73 2.60
C GLN A 55 -8.03 -2.49 2.52
N ILE A 56 -7.12 -2.49 1.55
CA ILE A 56 -6.21 -1.38 1.30
C ILE A 56 -6.65 -0.67 0.03
N VAL A 57 -6.78 0.65 0.11
CA VAL A 57 -7.28 1.49 -0.98
C VAL A 57 -6.28 2.61 -1.23
N MET A 58 -5.87 2.74 -2.50
CA MET A 58 -5.14 3.89 -3.00
C MET A 58 -6.15 4.89 -3.57
N GLN A 59 -6.19 6.09 -3.00
CA GLN A 59 -7.12 7.15 -3.40
C GLN A 59 -6.34 8.37 -3.86
N LYS A 60 -6.83 8.99 -4.93
CA LYS A 60 -6.38 10.30 -5.39
C LYS A 60 -7.32 11.35 -4.82
N LEU A 61 -6.76 12.34 -4.12
CA LEU A 61 -7.48 13.47 -3.51
C LEU A 61 -7.49 14.68 -4.46
#